data_AF-A0A9X6FHV4-F1
#
_entry.id   AF-A0A9X6FHV4-F1
#
_cell.length_a   1.000
_cell.length_b   1.000
_cell.length_c   1.000
_cell.angle_alpha   90.00
_cell.angle_beta   90.00
_cell.angle_gamma   90.00
#
_symmetry.space_group_name_H-M   'P 1'
#
loop_
_entity.id
_entity.type
_entity.pdbx_description
1 polymer ?
#
loop_
_entity_poly.entity_id
_entity_poly.type
_entity_poly.pdbx_seq_one_letter_code
_entity_poly.pdbx_strand_id
1 'polypeptide(L)'
;MESVQFELLNGNKYTMKEPNAMQRMVIAGLAGKHQLLGDVPASDVDNFFKSARKQAEGKKLTDKEKSSMFNFAMLLNNKILMMMGEDAEAMFDLMAGMSDLPKGEMKELCGSDFDIVFNTFKRVGGISAFMKSVTNLSM
;
A
#
# COMPACT_ATOMS: atom_id res chain seq x y z
N MET A 1 3.03 -16.76 -4.07
CA MET A 1 3.37 -15.45 -3.52
C MET A 1 4.09 -14.70 -4.60
N GLU A 2 3.51 -13.60 -5.02
CA GLU A 2 4.17 -12.69 -5.96
C GLU A 2 5.40 -12.07 -5.25
N SER A 3 6.48 -11.89 -6.01
CA SER A 3 7.68 -11.24 -5.51
C SER A 3 8.22 -10.32 -6.60
N VAL A 4 8.71 -9.15 -6.20
CA VAL A 4 9.23 -8.14 -7.10
C VAL A 4 10.67 -7.84 -6.71
N GLN A 5 11.56 -7.92 -7.68
CA GLN A 5 12.94 -7.45 -7.53
C GLN A 5 12.97 -5.92 -7.68
N PHE A 6 13.80 -5.28 -6.86
CA PHE A 6 14.11 -3.85 -6.94
C PHE A 6 15.61 -3.62 -6.74
N GLU A 7 16.10 -2.49 -7.25
CA GLU A 7 17.51 -2.11 -7.21
C GLU A 7 17.61 -0.73 -6.59
N LEU A 8 18.44 -0.58 -5.56
CA LEU A 8 18.73 0.72 -4.94
C LEU A 8 19.72 1.51 -5.81
N LEU A 9 19.87 2.81 -5.54
CA LEU A 9 20.77 3.68 -6.30
C LEU A 9 22.24 3.25 -6.22
N ASN A 10 22.63 2.50 -5.19
CA ASN A 10 23.98 1.93 -5.06
C ASN A 10 24.20 0.67 -5.93
N GLY A 11 23.20 0.22 -6.69
CA GLY A 11 23.24 -0.95 -7.56
C GLY A 11 22.94 -2.29 -6.85
N ASN A 12 22.72 -2.27 -5.54
CA ASN A 12 22.36 -3.47 -4.80
C ASN A 12 20.92 -3.88 -5.12
N LYS A 13 20.73 -5.18 -5.33
CA LYS A 13 19.44 -5.77 -5.72
C LYS A 13 18.84 -6.53 -4.55
N TYR A 14 17.55 -6.33 -4.37
CA TYR A 14 16.76 -6.89 -3.30
C TYR A 14 15.43 -7.42 -3.87
N THR A 15 14.77 -8.28 -3.11
CA THR A 15 13.47 -8.87 -3.44
C THR A 15 12.48 -8.54 -2.35
N MET A 16 11.31 -8.03 -2.73
CA MET A 16 10.17 -7.90 -1.83
C MET A 16 9.08 -8.91 -2.19
N LYS A 17 8.44 -9.51 -1.19
CA LYS A 17 7.35 -10.47 -1.31
C LYS A 17 6.04 -9.84 -0.88
N GLU A 18 4.94 -10.39 -1.37
CA GLU A 18 3.60 -10.05 -0.86
C GLU A 18 3.52 -10.22 0.67
N PRO A 19 2.69 -9.40 1.36
CA PRO A 19 2.45 -9.56 2.79
C PRO A 19 1.91 -10.95 3.13
N ASN A 20 2.62 -11.65 4.03
CA ASN A 20 2.15 -12.90 4.63
C ASN A 20 1.05 -12.65 5.67
N ALA A 21 0.51 -13.72 6.27
CA ALA A 21 -0.59 -13.62 7.24
C ALA A 21 -0.26 -12.72 8.44
N MET A 22 0.95 -12.84 9.01
CA MET A 22 1.35 -12.03 10.15
C MET A 22 1.48 -10.55 9.77
N GLN A 23 2.11 -10.27 8.63
CA GLN A 23 2.26 -8.91 8.10
C GLN A 23 0.91 -8.27 7.80
N ARG A 24 -0.08 -9.05 7.33
CA ARG A 24 -1.45 -8.56 7.12
C ARG A 24 -2.14 -8.16 8.42
N MET A 25 -1.90 -8.87 9.53
CA MET A 25 -2.42 -8.47 10.84
C MET A 25 -1.77 -7.18 11.33
N VAL A 26 -0.46 -7.00 11.11
CA VAL A 26 0.24 -5.73 11.41
C VAL A 26 -0.37 -4.59 10.61
N ILE A 27 -0.56 -4.78 9.30
CA ILE A 27 -1.21 -3.82 8.41
C ILE A 27 -2.62 -3.47 8.91
N ALA A 28 -3.42 -4.46 9.31
CA ALA A 28 -4.76 -4.22 9.86
C ALA A 28 -4.74 -3.42 11.16
N GLY A 29 -3.79 -3.72 12.06
CA GLY A 29 -3.60 -2.95 13.29
C GLY A 29 -3.25 -1.48 13.01
N LEU A 30 -2.34 -1.25 12.07
CA LEU A 30 -1.96 0.11 11.64
C LEU A 30 -3.15 0.84 11.01
N ALA A 31 -3.84 0.21 10.07
CA ALA A 31 -4.98 0.82 9.39
C ALA A 31 -6.13 1.16 10.36
N GLY A 32 -6.36 0.31 11.36
CA GLY A 32 -7.35 0.53 12.42
C GLY A 32 -6.95 1.67 13.36
N LYS A 33 -5.69 1.68 13.83
CA LYS A 33 -5.15 2.74 14.69
C LYS A 33 -5.32 4.13 14.09
N HIS A 34 -5.07 4.24 12.78
CA HIS A 34 -5.10 5.49 12.03
C HIS A 34 -6.44 5.84 11.40
N GLN A 35 -7.47 5.00 11.60
CA GLN A 35 -8.77 5.16 10.95
C GLN A 35 -8.61 5.44 9.46
N LEU A 36 -7.92 4.56 8.72
CA LEU A 36 -7.47 4.81 7.34
C LEU A 36 -8.55 5.40 6.42
N LEU A 37 -9.82 5.01 6.59
CA LEU A 37 -10.95 5.54 5.83
C LEU A 37 -11.99 6.28 6.69
N GLY A 38 -11.68 6.62 7.94
CA GLY A 38 -12.64 7.12 8.93
C GLY A 38 -13.28 8.48 8.59
N ASP A 39 -12.56 9.32 7.85
CA ASP A 39 -12.99 10.63 7.35
C ASP A 39 -13.41 10.59 5.87
N VAL A 40 -13.31 9.43 5.21
CA VAL A 40 -13.65 9.29 3.79
C VAL A 40 -15.15 9.00 3.67
N PRO A 41 -15.91 9.78 2.88
CA PRO A 41 -17.33 9.51 2.68
C PRO A 41 -17.55 8.07 2.18
N ALA A 42 -18.51 7.36 2.78
CA ALA A 42 -18.84 5.99 2.39
C ALA A 42 -19.18 5.87 0.90
N SER A 43 -19.81 6.90 0.32
CA SER A 43 -20.10 6.98 -1.11
C SER A 43 -18.85 6.94 -1.98
N ASP A 44 -17.74 7.54 -1.53
CA ASP A 44 -16.49 7.60 -2.29
C ASP A 44 -15.76 6.26 -2.23
N VAL A 45 -15.79 5.60 -1.07
CA VAL A 45 -15.33 4.22 -0.88
C VAL A 45 -16.11 3.28 -1.80
N ASP A 46 -17.44 3.34 -1.78
CA ASP A 46 -18.31 2.52 -2.63
C ASP A 46 -18.07 2.75 -4.13
N ASN A 47 -17.90 4.01 -4.54
CA ASN A 47 -17.64 4.36 -5.93
C ASN A 47 -16.28 3.83 -6.40
N PHE A 48 -15.27 3.88 -5.54
CA PHE A 48 -13.97 3.27 -5.81
C PHE A 48 -14.10 1.77 -6.05
N PHE A 49 -14.78 1.04 -5.16
CA PHE A 49 -14.96 -0.41 -5.32
C PHE A 49 -15.76 -0.80 -6.55
N LYS A 50 -16.86 -0.09 -6.83
CA LYS A 50 -17.64 -0.31 -8.05
C LYS A 50 -16.79 -0.13 -9.31
N SER A 51 -15.95 0.91 -9.32
CA SER A 51 -15.07 1.19 -10.46
C SER A 51 -13.93 0.17 -10.56
N ALA A 52 -13.30 -0.19 -9.45
CA ALA A 52 -12.26 -1.23 -9.40
C ALA A 52 -12.80 -2.59 -9.87
N ARG A 53 -14.02 -2.97 -9.46
CA ARG A 53 -14.69 -4.19 -9.92
C ARG A 53 -14.98 -4.15 -11.42
N LYS A 54 -15.54 -3.05 -11.93
CA LYS A 54 -15.75 -2.88 -13.38
C LYS A 54 -14.44 -3.05 -14.16
N GLN A 55 -13.36 -2.45 -13.68
CA GLN A 55 -12.04 -2.58 -14.29
C GLN A 55 -11.53 -4.03 -14.27
N ALA A 56 -11.68 -4.73 -13.15
CA ALA A 56 -11.32 -6.15 -13.03
C ALA A 56 -12.15 -7.06 -13.95
N GLU A 57 -13.41 -6.70 -14.20
CA GLU A 57 -14.30 -7.35 -15.18
C GLU A 57 -13.97 -6.98 -16.65
N GLY A 58 -12.90 -6.21 -16.90
CA GLY A 58 -12.49 -5.77 -18.23
C GLY A 58 -13.37 -4.68 -18.85
N LYS A 59 -14.26 -4.06 -18.06
CA LYS A 59 -15.17 -2.99 -18.54
C LYS A 59 -14.44 -1.66 -18.59
N LYS A 60 -14.74 -0.88 -19.64
CA LYS A 60 -14.20 0.48 -19.80
C LYS A 60 -14.84 1.43 -18.78
N LEU A 61 -14.00 2.10 -18.01
CA LEU A 61 -14.42 3.17 -17.11
C LEU A 61 -14.70 4.46 -17.88
N THR A 62 -15.72 5.18 -17.46
CA THR A 62 -15.95 6.58 -17.86
C THR A 62 -14.84 7.47 -17.33
N ASP A 63 -14.65 8.66 -17.91
CA ASP A 63 -13.60 9.58 -17.44
C ASP A 63 -13.90 10.10 -16.03
N LYS A 64 -15.18 10.21 -15.65
CA LYS A 64 -15.60 10.50 -14.26
C LYS A 64 -15.18 9.40 -13.29
N GLU A 65 -15.38 8.13 -13.65
CA GLU A 65 -14.96 6.99 -12.82
C GLU A 65 -13.44 6.92 -12.68
N LYS A 66 -12.69 7.13 -13.78
CA LYS A 66 -11.22 7.20 -13.72
C LYS A 66 -10.73 8.32 -12.80
N SER A 67 -11.31 9.51 -12.92
CA SER A 67 -10.95 10.66 -12.07
C SER A 67 -11.27 10.39 -10.61
N SER A 68 -12.44 9.83 -10.30
CA SER A 68 -12.83 9.43 -8.95
C SER A 68 -11.87 8.38 -8.36
N MET A 69 -11.53 7.33 -9.12
CA MET A 69 -10.56 6.32 -8.70
C MET A 69 -9.17 6.92 -8.44
N PHE A 70 -8.70 7.79 -9.33
CA PHE A 70 -7.41 8.45 -9.19
C PHE A 70 -7.34 9.30 -7.93
N ASN A 71 -8.36 10.12 -7.67
CA ASN A 71 -8.44 10.97 -6.49
C ASN A 71 -8.45 10.14 -5.20
N PHE A 72 -9.22 9.05 -5.18
CA PHE A 72 -9.27 8.13 -4.05
C PHE A 72 -7.91 7.45 -3.81
N ALA A 73 -7.24 6.98 -4.88
CA ALA A 73 -5.91 6.38 -4.78
C ALA A 73 -4.86 7.38 -4.27
N MET A 74 -4.95 8.66 -4.68
CA MET A 74 -4.09 9.72 -4.13
C MET A 74 -4.33 9.94 -2.64
N LEU A 75 -5.59 10.06 -2.22
CA LEU A 75 -5.96 10.22 -0.82
C LEU A 75 -5.41 9.08 0.04
N LEU A 76 -5.59 7.84 -0.42
CA LEU A 76 -5.10 6.64 0.24
C LEU A 76 -3.57 6.62 0.35
N ASN A 77 -2.86 6.93 -0.74
CA ASN A 77 -1.41 6.98 -0.73
C ASN A 77 -0.90 8.03 0.27
N ASN A 78 -1.51 9.22 0.30
CA ASN A 78 -1.14 10.27 1.23
C ASN A 78 -1.36 9.83 2.68
N LYS A 79 -2.48 9.18 2.98
CA LYS A 79 -2.73 8.64 4.33
C LYS A 79 -1.71 7.58 4.72
N ILE A 80 -1.35 6.67 3.82
CA ILE A 80 -0.32 5.65 4.10
C ILE A 80 1.04 6.28 4.32
N LEU A 81 1.42 7.31 3.56
CA LEU A 81 2.64 8.07 3.78
C LEU A 81 2.62 8.83 5.13
N MET A 82 1.49 9.42 5.52
CA MET A 82 1.35 10.03 6.84
C MET A 82 1.47 8.99 7.96
N MET A 83 0.82 7.82 7.82
CA MET A 83 0.98 6.70 8.75
C MET A 83 2.44 6.22 8.83
N MET A 84 3.16 6.20 7.70
CA MET A 84 4.60 5.92 7.68
C MET A 84 5.42 6.97 8.43
N GLY A 85 5.00 8.23 8.45
CA GLY A 85 5.64 9.24 9.28
C GLY A 85 5.36 9.04 10.77
N GLU A 86 4.11 8.76 11.13
CA GLU A 86 3.66 8.66 12.52
C GLU A 86 4.06 7.34 13.20
N ASP A 87 4.10 6.23 12.46
CA ASP A 87 4.50 4.89 12.90
C ASP A 87 5.66 4.35 12.05
N ALA A 88 6.68 5.19 11.83
CA ALA A 88 7.83 4.89 10.98
C ALA A 88 8.50 3.56 11.32
N GLU A 89 8.72 3.28 12.61
CA GLU A 89 9.35 2.02 13.01
C GLU A 89 8.53 0.79 12.61
N ALA A 90 7.21 0.80 12.86
CA ALA A 90 6.35 -0.32 12.50
C ALA A 90 6.27 -0.51 10.97
N MET A 91 6.27 0.59 10.20
CA MET A 91 6.24 0.53 8.74
C MET A 91 7.57 0.07 8.13
N PHE A 92 8.71 0.52 8.65
CA PHE A 92 10.01 0.04 8.21
C PHE A 92 10.21 -1.43 8.57
N ASP A 93 9.78 -1.85 9.75
CA ASP A 93 9.82 -3.26 10.17
C ASP A 93 8.97 -4.15 9.28
N LEU A 94 7.77 -3.66 8.92
CA LEU A 94 6.89 -4.34 7.98
C LEU A 94 7.56 -4.50 6.61
N MET A 95 8.08 -3.42 6.02
CA MET A 95 8.71 -3.46 4.69
C MET A 95 10.01 -4.27 4.69
N ALA A 96 10.79 -4.20 5.77
CA ALA A 96 11.99 -5.02 5.94
C ALA A 96 11.61 -6.50 6.06
N GLY A 97 10.59 -6.85 6.84
CA GLY A 97 10.10 -8.23 6.93
C GLY A 97 9.51 -8.76 5.61
N MET A 98 9.07 -7.87 4.73
CA MET A 98 8.60 -8.23 3.38
C MET A 98 9.74 -8.34 2.37
N SER A 99 10.95 -7.87 2.68
CA SER A 99 12.09 -7.87 1.76
C SER A 99 13.31 -8.59 2.33
N ASP A 100 14.32 -8.77 1.50
CA ASP A 100 15.66 -9.19 1.94
C ASP A 100 16.59 -7.98 2.21
N LEU A 101 16.07 -6.74 2.15
CA LEU A 101 16.77 -5.53 2.58
C LEU A 101 16.85 -5.50 4.12
N PRO A 102 18.05 -5.45 4.72
CA PRO A 102 18.19 -5.44 6.17
C PRO A 102 17.43 -4.27 6.82
N LYS A 103 16.77 -4.54 7.95
CA LYS A 103 16.02 -3.54 8.73
C LYS A 103 16.85 -2.30 9.07
N GLY A 104 18.14 -2.47 9.38
CA GLY A 104 19.05 -1.35 9.63
C GLY A 104 19.22 -0.45 8.41
N GLU A 105 19.38 -1.03 7.22
CA GLU A 105 19.51 -0.28 5.96
C GLU A 105 18.19 0.38 5.55
N MET A 106 17.05 -0.29 5.78
CA MET A 106 15.71 0.25 5.49
C MET A 106 15.45 1.59 6.20
N LYS A 107 15.93 1.76 7.43
CA LYS A 107 15.73 2.97 8.24
C LYS A 107 16.64 4.13 7.82
N GLU A 108 17.75 3.83 7.14
CA GLU A 108 18.77 4.80 6.72
C GLU A 108 18.66 5.14 5.22
N LEU A 109 17.59 4.69 4.55
CA LEU A 109 17.39 4.97 3.13
C LEU A 109 17.30 6.47 2.87
N CYS A 110 17.99 6.93 1.83
CA CYS A 110 17.74 8.25 1.29
C CYS A 110 16.34 8.32 0.66
N GLY A 111 15.81 9.53 0.44
CA GLY A 111 14.46 9.70 -0.11
C GLY A 111 14.21 8.96 -1.42
N SER A 112 15.19 8.96 -2.34
CA SER A 112 15.07 8.26 -3.62
C SER A 112 15.05 6.74 -3.49
N ASP A 113 15.86 6.17 -2.59
CA ASP A 113 15.83 4.74 -2.31
C ASP A 113 14.54 4.33 -1.58
N PHE A 114 14.05 5.18 -0.68
CA PHE A 114 12.74 4.99 -0.06
C PHE A 114 11.63 4.97 -1.11
N ASP A 115 11.64 5.87 -2.09
CA ASP A 115 10.64 5.89 -3.17
C ASP A 115 10.66 4.58 -3.98
N ILE A 116 11.85 4.02 -4.23
CA ILE A 116 11.99 2.72 -4.90
C ILE A 116 11.37 1.60 -4.07
N VAL A 117 11.70 1.55 -2.77
CA VAL A 117 11.14 0.56 -1.84
C VAL A 117 9.63 0.71 -1.73
N PHE A 118 9.12 1.93 -1.58
CA PHE A 118 7.70 2.21 -1.45
C PHE A 118 6.94 1.85 -2.72
N ASN A 119 7.49 2.17 -3.90
CA ASN A 119 6.93 1.72 -5.18
C ASN A 119 6.89 0.20 -5.28
N THR A 120 7.91 -0.48 -4.80
CA THR A 120 7.95 -1.95 -4.75
C THR A 120 6.89 -2.49 -3.80
N PHE A 121 6.74 -1.91 -2.61
CA PHE A 121 5.69 -2.22 -1.64
C PHE A 121 4.29 -2.10 -2.24
N LYS A 122 4.03 -1.04 -3.03
CA LYS A 122 2.76 -0.88 -3.77
C LYS A 122 2.55 -2.02 -4.77
N ARG A 123 3.59 -2.40 -5.52
CA ARG A 123 3.53 -3.44 -6.56
C ARG A 123 3.27 -4.83 -6.00
N VAL A 124 3.87 -5.19 -4.87
CA VAL A 124 3.62 -6.47 -4.18
C VAL A 124 2.30 -6.49 -3.38
N GLY A 125 1.39 -5.55 -3.62
CA GLY A 125 0.07 -5.54 -3.00
C GLY A 125 0.01 -5.01 -1.56
N GLY A 126 1.04 -4.29 -1.10
CA GLY A 126 1.06 -3.67 0.23
C GLY A 126 -0.13 -2.73 0.48
N ILE A 127 -0.42 -1.82 -0.47
CA ILE A 127 -1.59 -0.92 -0.40
C ILE A 127 -2.91 -1.70 -0.46
N SER A 128 -2.95 -2.77 -1.26
CA SER A 128 -4.13 -3.64 -1.34
C SER A 128 -4.43 -4.29 0.00
N ALA A 129 -3.41 -4.69 0.76
CA ALA A 129 -3.58 -5.23 2.10
C ALA A 129 -4.14 -4.18 3.09
N PHE A 130 -3.67 -2.93 3.03
CA PHE A 130 -4.24 -1.82 3.80
C PHE A 130 -5.73 -1.64 3.50
N MET A 131 -6.09 -1.57 2.22
CA MET A 131 -7.50 -1.43 1.82
C MET A 131 -8.36 -2.59 2.32
N LYS A 132 -7.93 -3.83 2.08
CA LYS A 132 -8.67 -5.03 2.52
C LYS A 132 -8.88 -5.09 4.02
N SER A 133 -8.00 -4.48 4.82
CA SER A 133 -8.11 -4.50 6.28
C SER A 133 -9.21 -3.59 6.84
N VAL A 134 -9.57 -2.53 6.13
CA VAL A 134 -10.58 -1.55 6.56
C VAL A 134 -11.88 -1.66 5.77
N THR A 135 -11.84 -2.35 4.64
CA THR A 135 -13.03 -2.64 3.85
C THR A 135 -13.46 -4.05 4.19
N ASN A 136 -14.27 -4.15 5.23
CA ASN A 136 -14.84 -5.40 5.70
C ASN A 136 -15.90 -5.88 4.69
N LEU A 137 -15.47 -6.37 3.53
CA LEU A 137 -16.32 -7.03 2.55
C LEU A 137 -15.53 -8.20 1.97
N SER A 138 -15.73 -9.36 2.58
CA SER A 138 -16.02 -10.56 1.81
C SER A 138 -16.93 -10.15 0.64
N MET A 139 -16.35 -9.99 -0.55
CA MET A 139 -17.06 -10.28 -1.79
C MET A 139 -16.84 -11.74 -2.11
#